data_AF-A0A8S3UNN6-F1
#
_entry.id   AF-A0A8S3UNN6-F1
#
_cell.length_a   1.000
_cell.length_b   1.000
_cell.length_c   1.000
_cell.angle_alpha   90.00
_cell.angle_beta   90.00
_cell.angle_gamma   90.00
#
_symmetry.space_group_name_H-M   'P 1'
#
loop_
_entity.id
_entity.type
_entity.pdbx_description
1 polymer ?
#
loop_
_entity_poly.entity_id
_entity_poly.type
_entity_poly.pdbx_seq_one_letter_code
_entity_poly.pdbx_strand_id
1 'polypeptide(L)'
;MASKKTQPGFDREKLIHLVRDTACLWDPSTKEYMDSDITQSEWQRIGEEMGIPEEGNELEVENVSVPPVKKMKSTARKNIDTQFVEFLKDSSKTLHESISQGNQKELDEEGHYGQTVAANLRRLSPQQKARAKILINQALYDVEFNTPYREVLSSRNVNNQYQKEDENEPTTYFLMN
;
A
#
# COMPACT_ATOMS: atom_id res chain seq x y z
N MET A 1 12.43 44.64 7.56
CA MET A 1 11.17 43.89 7.69
C MET A 1 11.17 42.80 6.63
N ALA A 2 11.36 41.54 7.01
CA ALA A 2 11.40 40.43 6.06
C ALA A 2 9.96 40.00 5.75
N SER A 3 9.51 40.18 4.51
CA SER A 3 8.26 39.61 4.02
C SER A 3 8.33 38.09 4.15
N LYS A 4 7.45 37.51 4.97
CA LYS A 4 7.26 36.06 5.03
C LYS A 4 6.81 35.61 3.63
N LYS A 5 7.67 34.91 2.90
CA LYS A 5 7.29 34.20 1.68
C LYS A 5 6.31 33.11 2.09
N THR A 6 5.02 33.33 1.88
CA THR A 6 4.01 32.29 1.97
C THR A 6 4.41 31.21 0.98
N GLN A 7 4.69 29.99 1.46
CA GLN A 7 4.98 28.88 0.56
C GLN A 7 3.74 28.60 -0.31
N PRO A 8 3.90 28.48 -1.63
CA PRO A 8 2.80 28.09 -2.50
C PRO A 8 2.28 26.73 -2.03
N GLY A 9 0.98 26.66 -1.73
CA GLY A 9 0.34 25.39 -1.38
C GLY A 9 0.48 24.41 -2.54
N PHE A 10 0.81 23.16 -2.23
CA PHE A 10 0.94 22.10 -3.23
C PHE A 10 -0.43 21.80 -3.88
N ASP A 11 -0.60 22.20 -5.14
CA ASP A 11 -1.83 21.97 -5.91
C ASP A 11 -1.82 20.59 -6.58
N ARG A 12 -2.43 19.63 -5.90
CA ARG A 12 -2.53 18.24 -6.37
C ARG A 12 -3.26 18.11 -7.71
N GLU A 13 -4.28 18.92 -7.96
CA GLU A 13 -5.07 18.80 -9.19
C GLU A 13 -4.27 19.31 -10.39
N LYS A 14 -3.50 20.39 -10.21
CA LYS A 14 -2.58 20.87 -11.24
C LYS A 14 -1.55 19.78 -11.63
N LEU A 15 -0.98 19.09 -10.65
CA LEU A 15 -0.02 18.00 -10.91
C LEU A 15 -0.66 16.85 -11.72
N ILE A 16 -1.87 16.43 -11.36
CA ILE A 16 -2.58 15.35 -12.06
C ILE A 16 -2.83 15.73 -13.52
N HIS A 17 -3.18 16.99 -13.80
CA HIS A 17 -3.37 17.48 -15.16
C HIS A 17 -2.06 17.44 -15.97
N LEU A 18 -0.97 17.96 -15.42
CA LEU A 18 0.33 17.98 -16.09
C LEU A 18 0.87 16.57 -16.43
N VAL A 19 0.70 15.61 -15.52
CA VAL A 19 1.10 14.22 -15.76
C VAL A 19 0.21 13.55 -16.81
N ARG A 20 -1.09 13.85 -16.84
CA ARG A 20 -1.99 13.31 -17.88
C ARG A 20 -1.68 13.84 -19.27
N ASP A 21 -1.30 15.11 -19.37
CA ASP A 21 -0.98 15.75 -20.66
C ASP A 21 0.36 15.26 -21.25
N THR A 22 1.21 14.61 -20.46
CA THR A 22 2.52 14.09 -20.86
C THR A 22 2.48 12.58 -21.06
N ALA A 23 2.09 12.13 -22.25
CA ALA A 23 1.92 10.71 -22.59
C ALA A 23 3.17 9.85 -22.31
N CYS A 24 4.38 10.40 -22.46
CA CYS A 24 5.64 9.69 -22.18
C CYS A 24 5.80 9.30 -20.70
N LEU A 25 5.01 9.85 -19.77
CA LEU A 25 5.06 9.47 -18.36
C LEU A 25 4.14 8.30 -18.00
N TRP A 26 3.13 7.99 -18.82
CA TRP A 26 2.11 7.00 -18.46
C TRP A 26 1.71 6.02 -19.57
N ASP A 27 1.97 6.33 -20.85
CA ASP A 27 1.68 5.46 -21.98
C ASP A 27 2.93 4.69 -22.44
N PRO A 28 3.05 3.39 -22.07
CA PRO A 28 4.19 2.55 -22.46
C PRO A 28 4.21 2.23 -23.97
N SER A 29 3.17 2.58 -24.71
CA SER A 29 3.10 2.41 -26.16
C SER A 29 3.90 3.48 -26.91
N THR A 30 4.18 4.61 -26.26
CA THR A 30 4.99 5.68 -26.84
C THR A 30 6.46 5.30 -26.85
N LYS A 31 7.20 5.73 -27.87
CA LYS A 31 8.65 5.44 -27.96
C LYS A 31 9.41 6.25 -26.91
N GLU A 32 8.87 7.43 -26.59
CA GLU A 32 9.38 8.40 -25.65
C GLU A 32 9.34 7.88 -24.21
N TYR A 33 8.38 7.01 -23.85
CA TYR A 33 8.31 6.38 -22.53
C TYR A 33 9.55 5.54 -22.20
N MET A 34 10.21 4.96 -23.22
CA MET A 34 11.42 4.15 -23.02
C MET A 34 12.69 5.00 -22.94
N ASP A 35 12.60 6.29 -23.22
CA ASP A 35 13.72 7.21 -23.18
C ASP A 35 13.78 7.89 -21.80
N SER A 36 14.80 7.50 -21.02
CA SER A 36 15.00 8.01 -19.67
C SER A 36 15.29 9.50 -19.66
N ASP A 37 15.97 10.02 -20.68
CA ASP A 37 16.36 11.43 -20.74
C ASP A 37 15.12 12.30 -21.00
N ILE A 38 14.22 11.83 -21.87
CA ILE A 38 12.93 12.50 -22.14
C ILE A 38 12.05 12.48 -20.90
N THR A 39 11.92 11.32 -20.25
CA THR A 39 11.11 11.16 -19.03
C THR A 39 11.60 12.10 -17.92
N GLN A 40 12.92 12.18 -17.71
CA GLN A 40 13.52 13.07 -16.73
C GLN A 40 13.29 14.55 -17.07
N SER A 41 13.46 14.93 -18.34
CA SER A 41 13.24 16.30 -18.80
C SER A 41 11.78 16.76 -18.60
N GLU A 42 10.80 15.88 -18.82
CA GLU A 42 9.39 16.20 -18.57
C GLU A 42 9.07 16.34 -17.08
N TRP A 43 9.63 15.48 -16.20
CA TRP A 43 9.49 15.67 -14.76
C TRP A 43 10.06 16.99 -14.27
N GLN A 44 11.21 17.40 -14.82
CA GLN A 44 11.82 18.69 -14.52
C GLN A 44 10.91 19.84 -14.94
N ARG A 45 10.36 19.79 -16.15
CA ARG A 45 9.39 20.78 -16.66
C ARG A 45 8.14 20.86 -15.76
N ILE A 46 7.61 19.73 -15.29
CA ILE A 46 6.48 19.70 -14.35
C ILE A 46 6.85 20.34 -13.01
N GLY A 47 8.04 20.09 -12.49
CA GLY A 47 8.53 20.71 -11.25
C GLY A 47 8.62 22.23 -11.33
N GLU A 48 9.18 22.74 -12.42
CA GLU A 48 9.25 24.18 -12.73
C GLU A 48 7.85 24.80 -12.78
N GLU A 49 6.91 24.15 -13.47
CA GLU A 49 5.52 24.60 -13.59
C GLU A 49 4.75 24.56 -12.25
N MET A 50 5.12 23.63 -11.36
CA MET A 50 4.59 23.53 -10.01
C MET A 50 5.21 24.54 -9.04
N GLY A 51 6.23 25.30 -9.49
CA GLY A 51 6.97 26.22 -8.62
C GLY A 51 7.70 25.51 -7.49
N ILE A 52 8.00 24.22 -7.68
CA ILE A 52 8.88 23.45 -6.80
C ILE A 52 10.28 23.83 -7.27
N PRO A 53 11.01 24.71 -6.56
CA PRO A 53 12.39 24.96 -6.90
C PRO A 53 13.11 23.63 -6.87
N GLU A 54 14.04 23.42 -7.80
CA GLU A 54 14.95 22.29 -7.77
C GLU A 54 15.78 22.41 -6.48
N GLU A 55 15.22 21.91 -5.38
CA GLU A 55 15.72 22.13 -4.04
C GLU A 55 16.94 21.21 -3.87
N GLY A 56 18.08 21.71 -4.35
CA GLY A 56 19.41 21.22 -4.02
C GLY A 56 19.65 19.75 -4.32
N ASN A 57 19.81 19.41 -5.60
CA ASN A 57 20.75 18.34 -5.97
C ASN A 57 22.22 18.70 -5.64
N GLU A 58 22.46 19.87 -5.03
CA GLU A 58 23.67 20.25 -4.28
C GLU A 58 23.66 19.70 -2.84
N LEU A 59 23.11 18.50 -2.59
CA LEU A 59 23.86 17.66 -1.67
C LEU A 59 25.20 17.44 -2.35
N GLU A 60 26.22 18.16 -1.90
CA GLU A 60 27.61 17.73 -2.01
C GLU A 60 27.64 16.27 -1.57
N VAL A 61 27.42 15.36 -2.52
CA VAL A 61 27.90 13.99 -2.44
C VAL A 61 29.40 14.17 -2.45
N GLU A 62 29.95 14.37 -1.26
CA GLU A 62 31.35 14.17 -0.93
C GLU A 62 31.82 13.00 -1.79
N ASN A 63 32.76 13.28 -2.69
CA ASN A 63 33.31 12.38 -3.70
C ASN A 63 33.57 10.98 -3.13
N VAL A 64 32.55 10.12 -3.08
CA VAL A 64 32.75 8.69 -2.94
C VAL A 64 33.22 8.26 -4.30
N SER A 65 34.54 8.29 -4.47
CA SER A 65 35.29 7.77 -5.61
C SER A 65 34.75 6.38 -5.94
N VAL A 66 33.80 6.32 -6.89
CA VAL A 66 33.28 5.07 -7.39
C VAL A 66 34.41 4.47 -8.22
N PRO A 67 34.97 3.31 -7.82
CA PRO A 67 36.08 2.71 -8.54
C PRO A 67 35.67 2.43 -9.99
N PRO A 68 36.56 2.67 -10.96
CA PRO A 68 36.25 2.52 -12.37
C PRO A 68 35.79 1.07 -12.65
N VAL A 69 34.52 0.92 -13.03
CA VAL A 69 33.95 -0.35 -13.44
C VAL A 69 34.62 -0.76 -14.74
N LYS A 70 35.67 -1.58 -14.61
CA LYS A 70 36.35 -2.21 -15.75
C LYS A 70 35.32 -3.05 -16.48
N LYS A 71 35.05 -2.70 -17.74
CA LYS A 71 34.23 -3.47 -18.68
C LYS A 71 34.86 -4.87 -18.85
N MET A 72 34.47 -5.83 -18.03
CA MET A 72 34.88 -7.23 -18.15
C MET A 72 34.15 -7.83 -19.35
N LYS A 73 34.94 -8.24 -20.34
CA LYS A 73 34.47 -8.95 -21.53
C LYS A 73 33.83 -10.27 -21.12
N SER A 74 32.61 -10.51 -21.59
CA SER A 74 31.80 -11.67 -21.20
C SER A 74 32.24 -12.92 -21.96
N THR A 75 32.95 -13.82 -21.30
CA THR A 75 33.26 -15.15 -21.83
C THR A 75 33.28 -16.20 -20.72
N ALA A 76 32.15 -16.42 -20.06
CA ALA A 76 31.91 -17.59 -19.19
C ALA A 76 30.45 -17.68 -18.70
N ARG A 77 29.46 -17.66 -19.60
CA ARG A 77 28.03 -17.70 -19.22
C ARG A 77 27.48 -19.08 -18.82
N LYS A 78 28.30 -20.13 -18.70
CA LYS A 78 27.78 -21.50 -18.46
C LYS A 78 27.95 -22.04 -17.04
N ASN A 79 28.72 -21.38 -16.16
CA ASN A 79 28.96 -21.86 -14.79
C ASN A 79 28.36 -20.99 -13.67
N ILE A 80 27.87 -19.79 -14.00
CA ILE A 80 27.28 -18.88 -13.01
C ILE A 80 25.84 -19.28 -12.68
N ASP A 81 25.09 -19.77 -13.68
CA ASP A 81 23.71 -20.18 -13.48
C ASP A 81 23.57 -21.35 -12.50
N THR A 82 24.50 -22.31 -12.49
CA THR A 82 24.44 -23.45 -11.56
C THR A 82 24.64 -23.02 -10.10
N GLN A 83 25.60 -22.14 -9.83
CA GLN A 83 25.84 -21.64 -8.48
C GLN A 83 24.69 -20.75 -7.98
N PHE A 84 24.12 -19.95 -8.87
CA PHE A 84 22.97 -19.11 -8.53
C PHE A 84 21.70 -19.93 -8.26
N VAL A 85 21.47 -21.00 -9.05
CA VAL A 85 20.35 -21.91 -8.85
C VAL A 85 20.50 -22.72 -7.55
N GLU A 86 21.71 -23.18 -7.20
CA GLU A 86 21.94 -23.81 -5.89
C GLU A 86 21.73 -22.84 -4.73
N PHE A 87 22.23 -21.61 -4.84
CA PHE A 87 22.01 -20.59 -3.83
C PHE A 87 20.52 -20.27 -3.61
N LEU A 88 19.73 -20.19 -4.69
CA LEU A 88 18.28 -19.99 -4.61
C LEU A 88 17.57 -21.19 -3.97
N LYS A 89 18.02 -22.43 -4.26
CA LYS A 89 17.49 -23.63 -3.62
C LYS A 89 17.79 -23.64 -2.12
N ASP A 90 19.02 -23.34 -1.73
CA ASP A 90 19.42 -23.29 -0.33
C ASP A 90 18.68 -22.19 0.43
N SER A 91 18.56 -21.00 -0.16
CA SER A 91 17.77 -19.90 0.43
C SER A 91 16.31 -20.29 0.63
N SER A 92 15.71 -21.00 -0.34
CA SER A 92 14.32 -21.48 -0.20
C SER A 92 14.19 -22.53 0.91
N LYS A 93 15.20 -23.39 1.08
CA LYS A 93 15.22 -24.45 2.08
C LYS A 93 15.37 -23.86 3.48
N THR A 94 16.28 -22.90 3.68
CA THR A 94 16.43 -22.20 4.96
C THR A 94 15.16 -21.46 5.36
N LEU A 95 14.48 -20.84 4.39
CA LEU A 95 13.21 -20.15 4.65
C LEU A 95 12.09 -21.13 4.99
N HIS A 96 12.03 -22.28 4.32
CA HIS A 96 11.07 -23.33 4.63
C HIS A 96 11.37 -24.05 5.96
N GLU A 97 12.64 -24.26 6.31
CA GLU A 97 13.05 -24.76 7.62
C GLU A 97 12.74 -23.76 8.71
N SER A 98 12.87 -22.46 8.48
CA SER A 98 12.47 -21.41 9.44
C SER A 98 10.95 -21.39 9.67
N ILE A 99 10.16 -21.74 8.65
CA ILE A 99 8.70 -21.86 8.75
C ILE A 99 8.28 -23.18 9.42
N SER A 100 8.95 -24.29 9.10
CA SER A 100 8.65 -25.63 9.64
C SER A 100 9.23 -25.85 11.05
N GLN A 101 10.34 -25.19 11.38
CA GLN A 101 10.90 -25.09 12.73
C GLN A 101 10.38 -23.86 13.48
N GLY A 102 9.23 -23.32 13.05
CA GLY A 102 8.39 -22.50 13.92
C GLY A 102 8.13 -23.29 15.18
N ASN A 103 8.99 -23.06 16.18
CA ASN A 103 8.95 -23.63 17.50
C ASN A 103 7.50 -23.76 17.93
N GLN A 104 7.10 -24.93 18.42
CA GLN A 104 6.07 -25.00 19.46
C GLN A 104 6.59 -24.33 20.75
N LYS A 105 7.17 -23.12 20.64
CA LYS A 105 7.10 -22.15 21.71
C LYS A 105 5.61 -21.91 21.80
N GLU A 106 5.04 -22.51 22.84
CA GLU A 106 3.72 -22.20 23.37
C GLU A 106 3.41 -20.74 23.02
N LEU A 107 2.60 -20.57 21.98
CA LEU A 107 2.20 -19.24 21.58
C LEU A 107 1.30 -18.75 22.70
N ASP A 108 1.51 -17.51 23.10
CA ASP A 108 0.56 -16.83 23.95
C ASP A 108 -0.81 -16.76 23.25
N GLU A 109 -1.83 -16.40 24.02
CA GLU A 109 -3.20 -16.28 23.53
C GLU A 109 -3.26 -15.34 22.31
N GLU A 110 -2.48 -14.28 22.33
CA GLU A 110 -2.33 -13.28 21.27
C GLU A 110 -1.75 -13.89 19.99
N GLY A 111 -0.72 -14.72 20.09
CA GLY A 111 -0.12 -15.43 18.97
C GLY A 111 -1.12 -16.39 18.30
N HIS A 112 -1.90 -17.13 19.09
CA HIS A 112 -2.97 -18.00 18.58
C HIS A 112 -4.09 -17.21 17.90
N TYR A 113 -4.49 -16.08 18.47
CA TYR A 113 -5.46 -15.18 17.86
C TYR A 113 -4.96 -14.64 16.52
N GLY A 114 -3.71 -14.17 16.46
CA GLY A 114 -3.08 -13.68 15.23
C GLY A 114 -3.04 -14.73 14.12
N GLN A 115 -2.75 -15.99 14.46
CA GLN A 115 -2.82 -17.10 13.51
C GLN A 115 -4.23 -17.32 12.96
N THR A 116 -5.25 -17.25 13.82
CA THR A 116 -6.65 -17.41 13.43
C THR A 116 -7.09 -16.30 12.49
N VAL A 117 -6.77 -15.04 12.81
CA VAL A 117 -7.03 -13.89 11.93
C VAL A 117 -6.32 -14.04 10.59
N ALA A 118 -5.04 -14.44 10.59
CA ALA A 118 -4.29 -14.67 9.37
C ALA A 118 -4.89 -15.77 8.50
N ALA A 119 -5.34 -16.88 9.10
CA ALA A 119 -6.01 -17.97 8.39
C ALA A 119 -7.31 -17.50 7.72
N ASN A 120 -8.11 -16.68 8.40
CA ASN A 120 -9.33 -16.09 7.84
C ASN A 120 -9.04 -15.13 6.69
N LEU A 121 -8.03 -14.26 6.84
CA LEU A 121 -7.64 -13.32 5.77
C LEU A 121 -7.18 -14.03 4.50
N ARG A 122 -6.51 -15.19 4.59
CA ARG A 122 -6.06 -15.95 3.41
C ARG A 122 -7.22 -16.44 2.53
N ARG A 123 -8.40 -16.66 3.11
CA ARG A 123 -9.60 -17.14 2.40
C ARG A 123 -10.37 -16.04 1.65
N LEU A 124 -10.12 -14.77 1.97
CA LEU A 124 -10.80 -13.64 1.36
C LEU A 124 -10.22 -13.28 -0.01
N SER A 125 -11.07 -12.69 -0.87
CA SER A 125 -10.61 -12.11 -2.14
C SER A 125 -9.62 -10.95 -1.89
N PRO A 126 -8.76 -10.59 -2.86
CA PRO A 126 -7.78 -9.52 -2.67
C PRO A 126 -8.39 -8.19 -2.20
N GLN A 127 -9.54 -7.79 -2.76
CA GLN A 127 -10.25 -6.57 -2.40
C GLN A 127 -10.81 -6.64 -0.96
N GLN A 128 -11.45 -7.75 -0.60
CA GLN A 128 -11.97 -7.96 0.76
C GLN A 128 -10.85 -8.00 1.80
N LYS A 129 -9.72 -8.62 1.47
CA LYS A 129 -8.53 -8.68 2.31
C LYS A 129 -7.95 -7.28 2.55
N ALA A 130 -7.87 -6.43 1.53
CA ALA A 130 -7.41 -5.05 1.68
C ALA A 130 -8.35 -4.25 2.61
N ARG A 131 -9.67 -4.36 2.39
CA ARG A 131 -10.67 -3.73 3.27
C ARG A 131 -10.57 -4.22 4.71
N ALA A 132 -10.46 -5.53 4.92
CA ALA A 132 -10.33 -6.13 6.25
C ALA A 132 -9.09 -5.62 6.99
N LYS A 133 -7.94 -5.51 6.31
CA LYS A 133 -6.72 -4.95 6.90
C LYS A 133 -6.89 -3.51 7.36
N ILE A 134 -7.54 -2.67 6.55
CA ILE A 134 -7.83 -1.27 6.92
C ILE A 134 -8.70 -1.23 8.19
N LEU A 135 -9.75 -2.05 8.25
CA LEU A 135 -10.64 -2.10 9.42
C LEU A 135 -9.94 -2.62 10.68
N ILE A 136 -9.09 -3.64 10.56
CA ILE A 136 -8.29 -4.14 11.69
C ILE A 136 -7.38 -3.02 12.20
N ASN A 137 -6.67 -2.33 11.31
CA ASN A 137 -5.79 -1.23 11.71
C ASN A 137 -6.57 -0.07 12.34
N GLN A 138 -7.74 0.28 11.82
CA GLN A 138 -8.60 1.31 12.41
C GLN A 138 -9.04 0.91 13.82
N ALA A 139 -9.45 -0.34 14.02
CA ALA A 139 -9.85 -0.83 15.34
C ALA A 139 -8.68 -0.81 16.34
N LEU A 140 -7.48 -1.19 15.90
CA LEU A 140 -6.27 -1.10 16.73
C LEU A 140 -5.95 0.36 17.09
N TYR A 141 -6.01 1.26 16.11
CA TYR A 141 -5.80 2.69 16.32
C TYR A 141 -6.83 3.26 17.31
N ASP A 142 -8.10 2.90 17.18
CA ASP A 142 -9.15 3.35 18.09
C ASP A 142 -8.90 2.83 19.52
N VAL A 143 -8.43 1.59 19.69
CA VAL A 143 -8.09 1.07 21.03
C VAL A 143 -6.86 1.77 21.62
N GLU A 144 -5.84 2.04 20.80
CA GLU A 144 -4.57 2.61 21.24
C GLU A 144 -4.68 4.11 21.55
N PHE A 145 -5.33 4.87 20.67
CA PHE A 145 -5.36 6.34 20.71
C PHE A 145 -6.74 6.91 21.06
N ASN A 146 -7.81 6.14 20.86
CA ASN A 146 -9.18 6.56 21.18
C ASN A 146 -9.62 5.91 22.51
N THR A 147 -8.73 5.96 23.51
CA THR A 147 -9.14 5.75 24.90
C THR A 147 -10.20 6.80 25.22
N PRO A 148 -11.42 6.39 25.58
CA PRO A 148 -12.48 7.34 25.81
C PRO A 148 -12.17 8.14 27.08
N TYR A 149 -12.24 9.46 26.99
CA TYR A 149 -13.06 10.19 27.95
C TYR A 149 -14.43 9.50 27.96
N ARG A 150 -14.58 8.56 28.88
CA ARG A 150 -15.64 7.56 28.98
C ARG A 150 -16.98 8.22 29.33
N GLU A 151 -17.61 8.91 28.37
CA GLU A 151 -19.00 9.37 28.56
C GLU A 151 -19.86 9.52 27.29
N VAL A 152 -19.32 9.60 26.07
CA VAL A 152 -20.15 10.02 24.91
C VAL A 152 -20.82 8.85 24.14
N LEU A 153 -20.41 7.60 24.33
CA LEU A 153 -20.92 6.48 23.50
C LEU A 153 -22.00 5.59 24.15
N SER A 154 -22.36 5.82 25.42
CA SER A 154 -23.62 5.25 25.96
C SER A 154 -24.88 5.81 25.28
N SER A 155 -24.76 6.85 24.44
CA SER A 155 -25.91 7.50 23.79
C SER A 155 -26.20 7.01 22.36
N ARG A 156 -25.42 6.08 21.79
CA ARG A 156 -25.57 5.71 20.37
C ARG A 156 -26.16 4.33 20.07
N ASN A 157 -26.60 3.58 21.08
CA ASN A 157 -27.21 2.27 20.88
C ASN A 157 -28.62 2.14 21.47
N VAL A 158 -29.55 3.01 21.02
CA VAL A 158 -30.99 2.88 21.33
C VAL A 158 -31.90 2.93 20.08
N ASN A 159 -31.37 3.11 18.86
CA ASN A 159 -32.22 3.31 17.67
C ASN A 159 -32.12 2.21 16.60
N ASN A 160 -32.13 0.94 17.01
CA ASN A 160 -32.44 -0.18 16.10
C ASN A 160 -33.49 -1.11 16.72
N GLN A 161 -34.61 -0.53 17.17
CA GLN A 161 -35.78 -1.29 17.62
C GLN A 161 -37.07 -0.73 17.03
N TYR A 162 -37.14 -0.61 15.70
CA TYR A 162 -38.41 -0.47 14.97
C TYR A 162 -38.33 -1.18 13.61
N GLN A 163 -38.46 -2.50 13.64
CA GLN A 163 -39.21 -3.24 12.62
C GLN A 163 -40.15 -4.18 13.38
N LYS A 164 -41.27 -3.61 13.83
CA LYS A 164 -42.51 -4.36 14.02
C LYS A 164 -42.96 -4.69 12.60
N GLU A 165 -42.78 -5.95 12.19
CA GLU A 165 -43.49 -6.46 11.03
C GLU A 165 -44.96 -6.59 11.45
N ASP A 166 -45.78 -5.75 10.83
CA ASP A 166 -47.24 -5.82 10.91
C ASP A 166 -47.69 -7.14 10.28
N GLU A 167 -47.94 -8.15 11.12
CA GLU A 167 -48.85 -9.25 10.81
C GLU A 167 -50.26 -8.67 10.65
N ASN A 168 -50.62 -8.32 9.42
CA ASN A 168 -51.99 -7.97 9.07
C ASN A 168 -52.36 -8.69 7.77
N GLU A 169 -52.60 -10.00 7.87
CA GLU A 169 -53.25 -10.76 6.81
C GLU A 169 -54.76 -10.48 6.83
N PRO A 170 -55.36 -9.97 5.74
CA PRO A 170 -56.81 -9.95 5.60
C PRO A 170 -57.30 -11.35 5.19
N THR A 171 -57.94 -12.04 6.14
CA THR A 171 -58.73 -13.25 5.88
C THR A 171 -59.97 -12.89 5.07
N THR A 172 -59.86 -12.88 3.74
CA THR A 172 -61.02 -12.78 2.84
C THR A 172 -61.74 -14.12 2.78
N TYR A 173 -62.86 -14.21 3.50
CA TYR A 173 -63.86 -15.26 3.35
C TYR A 173 -64.49 -15.17 1.96
N PHE A 174 -64.23 -16.15 1.09
CA PHE A 174 -65.05 -16.39 -0.09
C PHE A 174 -66.07 -17.50 0.24
N LEU A 175 -67.29 -17.06 0.52
CA LEU A 175 -68.50 -17.89 0.46
C LEU A 175 -68.75 -18.26 -1.01
N MET A 176 -68.85 -19.55 -1.31
CA MET A 176 -69.56 -20.03 -2.51
C MET A 176 -70.64 -21.01 -2.08
N ASN A 177 -71.85 -20.69 -2.54
CA ASN A 177 -73.08 -21.46 -2.47
C ASN A 177 -73.00 -22.76 -3.29
#